data_AF-A0A7D5IRS8-F1
#
_entry.id   AF-A0A7D5IRS8-F1
#
_cell.length_a   1.000
_cell.length_b   1.000
_cell.length_c   1.000
_cell.angle_alpha   90.00
_cell.angle_beta   90.00
_cell.angle_gamma   90.00
#
_symmetry.space_group_name_H-M   'P 1'
#
loop_
_entity.id
_entity.type
_entity.pdbx_description
1 polymer ?
#
loop_
_entity_poly.entity_id
_entity_poly.type
_entity_poly.pdbx_seq_one_letter_code
_entity_poly.pdbx_strand_id
1 'polypeptide(L)'
;MKAACKFGCCSAEVAALPDGGWSQTDKGWVLDIRRREHVRREREAEFARIDQMHAAIYPVCGLCGSRTMRLDAFGLCPRITEAHKARRGGITFAPAGRRR
;
A
#
# COMPACT_ATOMS: atom_id res chain seq x y z
N MET A 1 7.37 -17.56 -18.87
CA MET A 1 7.46 -18.59 -17.80
C MET A 1 7.24 -17.92 -16.46
N LYS A 2 6.20 -18.27 -15.69
CA LYS A 2 6.03 -17.75 -14.31
C LYS A 2 7.29 -18.17 -13.54
N ALA A 3 8.06 -17.21 -13.03
CA ALA A 3 9.26 -17.48 -12.25
C ALA A 3 8.96 -18.59 -11.23
N ALA A 4 9.77 -19.67 -11.25
CA ALA A 4 9.59 -20.83 -10.41
C ALA A 4 9.37 -20.35 -8.96
N CYS A 5 8.20 -20.67 -8.43
CA CYS A 5 7.80 -20.14 -7.13
C CYS A 5 8.74 -20.72 -6.07
N LYS A 6 9.39 -19.82 -5.31
CA LYS A 6 10.33 -20.19 -4.26
C LYS A 6 9.67 -21.19 -3.30
N PHE A 7 10.38 -22.27 -2.99
CA PHE A 7 9.93 -23.37 -2.14
C PHE A 7 8.71 -24.19 -2.65
N GLY A 8 8.26 -24.02 -3.89
CA GLY A 8 7.06 -24.71 -4.38
C GLY A 8 5.75 -24.22 -3.72
N CYS A 9 5.77 -23.02 -3.13
CA CYS A 9 4.63 -22.24 -2.58
C CYS A 9 3.29 -22.28 -3.35
N CYS A 10 3.27 -22.55 -4.65
CA CYS A 10 2.10 -22.57 -5.52
C CYS A 10 1.69 -23.99 -5.95
N SER A 11 2.25 -25.03 -5.36
CA SER A 11 1.89 -26.42 -5.68
C SER A 11 0.53 -26.81 -5.10
N ALA A 12 -0.13 -27.78 -5.74
CA ALA A 12 -1.38 -28.36 -5.23
C ALA A 12 -1.19 -28.98 -3.83
N GLU A 13 -0.04 -29.58 -3.58
CA GLU A 13 0.35 -30.09 -2.26
C GLU A 13 0.32 -28.99 -1.18
N VAL A 14 0.94 -27.84 -1.46
CA VAL A 14 0.98 -26.72 -0.52
C VAL A 14 -0.41 -26.10 -0.33
N ALA A 15 -1.23 -26.05 -1.38
CA ALA A 15 -2.61 -25.58 -1.29
C ALA A 15 -3.51 -26.50 -0.46
N ALA A 16 -3.18 -27.80 -0.40
CA ALA A 16 -3.93 -28.82 0.35
C ALA A 16 -3.42 -29.02 1.79
N LEU A 17 -2.47 -28.21 2.27
CA LEU A 17 -2.00 -28.31 3.65
C LEU A 17 -3.18 -28.10 4.63
N PRO A 18 -3.26 -28.90 5.71
CA PRO A 18 -4.29 -28.75 6.73
C PRO A 18 -4.22 -27.35 7.33
N ASP A 19 -5.39 -26.81 7.68
CA ASP A 19 -5.55 -25.46 8.26
C ASP A 19 -4.84 -24.36 7.45
N GLY A 20 -4.75 -24.53 6.13
CA GLY A 20 -4.08 -23.59 5.23
C GLY A 20 -2.57 -23.48 5.43
N GLY A 21 -1.96 -24.47 6.10
CA GLY A 21 -0.55 -24.55 6.47
C GLY A 21 -0.21 -23.96 7.83
N TRP A 22 -1.20 -23.63 8.66
CA TRP A 22 -0.97 -23.27 10.05
C TRP A 22 -0.78 -24.52 10.91
N SER A 23 0.15 -24.46 11.86
CA SER A 23 0.34 -25.49 12.87
C SER A 23 0.59 -24.87 14.24
N GLN A 24 0.12 -25.54 15.28
CA GLN A 24 0.37 -25.14 16.66
C GLN A 24 1.68 -25.78 17.14
N THR A 25 2.54 -24.97 17.76
CA THR A 25 3.80 -25.40 18.36
C THR A 25 3.85 -24.95 19.83
N ASP A 26 4.83 -25.43 20.60
CA ASP A 26 5.07 -24.97 21.98
C ASP A 26 5.31 -23.46 22.09
N LYS A 27 5.71 -22.82 20.99
CA LYS A 27 5.98 -21.38 20.88
C LYS A 27 4.81 -20.61 20.25
N GLY A 28 3.67 -21.25 20.02
CA GLY A 28 2.48 -20.68 19.40
C GLY A 28 2.27 -21.12 17.95
N TRP A 29 1.44 -20.36 17.23
CA TRP A 29 1.06 -20.66 15.85
C TRP A 29 2.14 -20.30 14.85
N VAL A 30 2.48 -21.23 13.97
CA VAL A 30 3.47 -21.07 12.91
C VAL A 30 2.83 -21.41 11.57
N LEU A 31 3.18 -20.63 10.54
CA LEU A 31 2.75 -20.86 9.16
C LEU A 31 3.87 -21.57 8.38
N ASP A 32 3.52 -22.61 7.63
CA ASP A 32 4.43 -23.30 6.69
C ASP A 32 5.16 -22.26 5.81
N ILE A 33 6.48 -22.39 5.71
CA ILE A 33 7.34 -21.43 5.01
C ILE A 33 6.92 -21.20 3.55
N ARG A 34 6.39 -22.24 2.89
CA ARG A 34 5.88 -22.19 1.51
C ARG A 34 4.61 -21.36 1.44
N ARG A 35 3.69 -21.51 2.40
CA ARG A 35 2.48 -20.68 2.50
C ARG A 35 2.80 -19.24 2.84
N ARG A 36 3.76 -19.01 3.75
CA ARG A 36 4.24 -17.66 4.07
C ARG A 36 4.80 -16.94 2.84
N GLU A 37 5.59 -17.64 2.02
CA GLU A 37 6.13 -17.08 0.78
C GLU A 37 5.04 -16.80 -0.26
N HIS A 38 4.05 -17.69 -0.40
CA HIS A 38 2.90 -17.45 -1.25
C HIS A 38 2.15 -16.18 -0.84
N VAL A 39 1.81 -16.04 0.45
CA VAL A 39 1.11 -14.87 0.99
C VAL A 39 1.91 -13.59 0.76
N ARG A 40 3.23 -13.62 0.99
CA ARG A 40 4.11 -12.47 0.73
C ARG A 40 3.98 -11.99 -0.72
N ARG A 41 4.02 -12.92 -1.68
CA ARG A 41 3.92 -12.61 -3.11
C ARG A 41 2.55 -12.09 -3.53
N GLU A 42 1.48 -12.74 -3.07
CA GLU A 42 0.12 -12.28 -3.35
C GLU A 42 -0.10 -10.87 -2.79
N ARG A 43 0.39 -10.61 -1.57
CA ARG A 43 0.37 -9.30 -0.93
C ARG A 43 1.14 -8.26 -1.74
N GLU A 44 2.34 -8.57 -2.20
CA GLU A 44 3.15 -7.68 -3.05
C GLU A 44 2.46 -7.38 -4.38
N ALA A 45 1.87 -8.39 -5.03
CA ALA A 45 1.14 -8.22 -6.28
C ALA A 45 -0.12 -7.36 -6.11
N GLU A 46 -0.84 -7.53 -4.99
CA GLU A 46 -1.99 -6.67 -4.65
C GLU A 46 -1.55 -5.24 -4.37
N PHE A 47 -0.50 -5.02 -3.58
CA PHE A 47 0.00 -3.66 -3.33
C PHE A 47 0.48 -2.97 -4.60
N ALA A 48 1.13 -3.70 -5.51
CA ALA A 48 1.50 -3.15 -6.81
C ALA A 48 0.26 -2.70 -7.62
N ARG A 49 -0.85 -3.45 -7.58
CA ARG A 49 -2.12 -3.06 -8.22
C ARG A 49 -2.74 -1.83 -7.56
N ILE A 50 -2.74 -1.77 -6.23
CA ILE A 50 -3.21 -0.61 -5.45
C ILE A 50 -2.37 0.63 -5.79
N ASP A 51 -1.05 0.50 -5.86
CA ASP A 51 -0.15 1.60 -6.20
C ASP A 51 -0.40 2.11 -7.62
N GLN A 52 -0.62 1.23 -8.59
CA GLN A 52 -1.00 1.61 -9.96
C GLN A 52 -2.35 2.34 -9.99
N MET A 53 -3.35 1.84 -9.25
CA MET A 53 -4.65 2.47 -9.14
C MET A 53 -4.55 3.86 -8.51
N HIS A 54 -3.84 3.99 -7.38
CA HIS A 54 -3.57 5.27 -6.75
C HIS A 54 -2.79 6.20 -7.68
N ALA A 55 -1.91 5.64 -8.51
CA ALA A 55 -1.15 6.42 -9.47
C ALA A 55 -2.02 7.02 -10.58
N ALA A 56 -3.04 6.29 -11.01
CA ALA A 56 -3.98 6.71 -12.03
C ALA A 56 -5.07 7.67 -11.52
N ILE A 57 -5.51 7.51 -10.26
CA ILE A 57 -6.65 8.26 -9.72
C ILE A 57 -6.21 9.56 -9.03
N TYR A 58 -5.11 9.53 -8.26
CA TYR A 58 -4.77 10.64 -7.37
C TYR A 58 -3.78 11.61 -7.99
N PRO A 59 -4.11 12.92 -8.02
CA PRO A 59 -3.19 13.95 -8.48
C PRO A 59 -1.95 14.08 -7.57
N VAL A 60 -0.89 14.63 -8.15
CA VAL A 60 0.41 14.83 -7.50
C VAL A 60 0.58 16.31 -7.13
N CYS A 61 1.03 16.57 -5.91
CA CYS A 61 1.36 17.92 -5.45
C CYS A 61 2.50 18.52 -6.27
N GLY A 62 2.28 19.72 -6.82
CA GLY A 62 3.30 20.43 -7.61
C GLY A 62 4.54 20.89 -6.83
N LEU A 63 4.54 20.79 -5.49
CA LEU A 63 5.68 21.17 -4.65
C LEU A 63 6.45 19.97 -4.08
N CYS A 64 5.75 18.99 -3.51
CA CYS A 64 6.39 17.91 -2.75
C CYS A 64 6.23 16.52 -3.36
N GLY A 65 5.62 16.41 -4.55
CA GLY A 65 5.44 15.13 -5.25
C GLY A 65 4.51 14.14 -4.55
N SER A 66 3.91 14.50 -3.41
CA SER A 66 2.97 13.63 -2.69
C SER A 66 1.66 13.51 -3.45
N ARG A 67 1.11 12.29 -3.53
CA ARG A 67 -0.25 12.06 -4.02
C ARG A 67 -1.28 12.47 -2.98
N THR A 68 -2.41 13.00 -3.44
CA THR A 68 -3.51 13.41 -2.57
C THR A 68 -4.85 13.23 -3.27
N MET A 69 -5.94 13.10 -2.52
CA MET A 69 -7.28 12.97 -3.09
C MET A 69 -7.69 14.20 -3.91
N ARG A 70 -7.26 15.40 -3.47
CA ARG A 70 -7.58 16.68 -4.11
C ARG A 70 -6.44 17.66 -3.91
N LEU A 71 -6.14 18.41 -4.96
CA LEU A 71 -5.29 19.59 -4.87
C LEU A 71 -6.14 20.81 -4.53
N ASP A 72 -5.53 21.80 -3.89
CA ASP A 72 -6.14 23.12 -3.75
C ASP A 72 -6.07 23.93 -5.08
N ALA A 73 -6.59 25.15 -5.07
CA ALA A 73 -6.56 26.06 -6.22
C ALA A 73 -5.13 26.40 -6.71
N PHE A 74 -4.10 26.14 -5.90
CA PHE A 74 -2.70 26.38 -6.22
C PHE A 74 -1.98 25.11 -6.71
N GLY A 75 -2.70 23.99 -6.88
CA GLY A 75 -2.12 22.72 -7.29
C GLY A 75 -1.29 22.04 -6.18
N LEU A 76 -1.57 22.33 -4.91
CA LEU A 76 -0.82 21.84 -3.76
C LEU A 76 -1.63 20.87 -2.90
N CYS A 77 -0.92 19.96 -2.21
CA CYS A 77 -1.52 19.08 -1.22
C CYS A 77 -1.86 19.82 0.08
N PRO A 78 -2.69 19.23 0.98
CA PRO A 78 -3.14 19.86 2.22
C PRO A 78 -2.05 20.17 3.27
N ARG A 79 -0.76 19.91 3.00
CA ARG A 79 0.31 20.25 3.94
C ARG A 79 0.41 21.77 4.12
N ILE A 80 0.83 22.15 5.32
CA ILE A 80 0.98 23.55 5.75
C ILE A 80 2.43 23.87 6.14
N THR A 81 3.42 23.22 5.53
CA THR A 81 4.83 23.59 5.76
C THR A 81 5.09 25.01 5.26
N GLU A 82 6.12 25.68 5.77
CA GLU A 82 6.46 27.06 5.36
C GLU A 82 6.62 27.19 3.84
N ALA A 83 7.24 26.21 3.18
CA ALA A 83 7.32 26.15 1.73
C ALA A 83 5.94 26.10 1.03
N HIS A 84 4.98 25.33 1.57
CA HIS A 84 3.62 25.28 1.04
C HIS A 84 2.87 26.60 1.30
N LYS A 85 3.08 27.24 2.45
CA LYS A 85 2.49 28.56 2.75
C LYS A 85 3.02 29.64 1.82
N ALA A 86 4.34 29.69 1.63
CA ALA A 86 4.99 30.64 0.71
C ALA A 86 4.48 30.45 -0.72
N ARG A 87 4.30 29.21 -1.18
CA ARG A 87 3.76 28.91 -2.51
C ARG A 87 2.29 29.33 -2.69
N ARG A 88 1.54 29.44 -1.61
CA ARG A 88 0.17 30.02 -1.57
C ARG A 88 0.14 31.54 -1.35
N GLY A 89 1.30 32.21 -1.36
CA GLY A 89 1.38 33.65 -1.08
C GLY A 89 1.04 33.99 0.38
N GLY A 90 1.33 33.10 1.33
CA GLY A 90 1.01 33.28 2.75
C GLY A 90 -0.44 32.94 3.12
N ILE A 91 -1.29 32.60 2.14
CA ILE A 91 -2.68 32.20 2.38
C ILE A 91 -2.72 30.75 2.82
N THR A 92 -3.15 30.48 4.05
CA THR A 92 -3.44 29.13 4.51
C THR A 92 -4.95 28.89 4.51
N PHE A 93 -5.42 27.96 3.69
CA PHE A 93 -6.76 27.40 3.85
C PHE A 93 -6.69 26.38 4.98
N ALA A 94 -7.45 26.62 6.06
CA ALA A 94 -7.67 25.59 7.07
C ALA A 94 -8.28 24.37 6.35
N PRO A 95 -7.78 23.15 6.58
CA PRO A 95 -8.42 21.96 6.02
C PRO A 95 -9.88 21.98 6.49
N ALA A 96 -10.82 21.97 5.55
CA ALA A 96 -12.24 21.89 5.88
C ALA A 96 -12.42 20.65 6.76
N GLY A 97 -12.70 20.88 8.05
CA GLY A 97 -12.88 19.81 9.01
C GLY A 97 -13.87 18.80 8.46
N ARG A 98 -13.55 17.51 8.57
CA ARG A 98 -14.43 16.42 8.16
C ARG A 98 -15.72 16.57 8.97
N ARG A 99 -16.78 17.14 8.40
CA ARG A 99 -18.12 17.09 8.99
C ARG A 99 -18.47 15.60 9.04
N ARG A 100 -18.61 15.07 10.25
CA ARG A 100 -19.08 13.71 10.51
C ARG A 100 -20.51 13.56 10.04
#